data_AF-A0A822FVQ0-F1
#
_entry.id   AF-A0A822FVQ0-F1
#
_cell.length_a   1.000
_cell.length_b   1.000
_cell.length_c   1.000
_cell.angle_alpha   90.00
_cell.angle_beta   90.00
_cell.angle_gamma   90.00
#
_symmetry.space_group_name_H-M   'P 1'
#
loop_
_entity.id
_entity.type
_entity.pdbx_description
1 polymer ?
#
loop_
_entity_poly.entity_id
_entity_poly.type
_entity_poly.pdbx_seq_one_letter_code
_entity_poly.pdbx_strand_id
1 'polypeptide(L)'
;MKQFEMNCGLKIYNLGTGKVYSALEMIKALEKASGKIISYKECCRGPGDLASVYADPTLAAQELGWIAQRNLDEMCEDLWRWQSNNPNGFQ
;
A
#
# COMPACT_ATOMS: atom_id res chain seq x y z
N MET A 1 13.38 10.46 18.58
CA MET A 1 12.34 11.19 17.82
C MET A 1 12.18 12.56 18.46
N LYS A 2 12.30 13.65 17.69
CA LYS A 2 12.47 15.03 18.21
C LYS A 2 11.21 15.66 18.83
N GLN A 3 10.04 15.04 18.69
CA GLN A 3 8.76 15.70 18.98
C GLN A 3 8.07 15.29 20.31
N PHE A 4 8.51 14.23 20.97
CA PHE A 4 7.90 13.82 22.25
C PHE A 4 8.16 14.82 23.40
N GLU A 5 9.06 15.79 23.19
CA GLU A 5 9.40 16.83 24.16
C GLU A 5 8.53 18.10 24.02
N MET A 6 7.70 18.21 22.98
CA MET A 6 6.75 19.32 22.81
C MET A 6 5.34 18.85 23.15
N ASN A 7 4.67 19.53 24.10
CA ASN A 7 3.27 19.37 24.52
C ASN A 7 2.27 19.22 23.34
N CYS A 8 2.20 18.05 22.71
CA CYS A 8 1.24 17.79 21.63
C CYS A 8 0.10 16.94 22.20
N GLY A 9 -1.08 17.53 22.34
CA GLY A 9 -2.28 16.80 22.77
C GLY A 9 -2.72 15.77 21.72
N LEU A 10 -2.77 16.18 20.45
CA LEU A 10 -3.13 15.33 19.31
C LEU A 10 -2.37 15.79 18.06
N LYS A 11 -1.81 14.83 17.32
CA LYS A 11 -1.30 15.02 15.97
C LYS A 11 -1.76 13.87 15.07
N ILE A 12 -2.01 14.18 13.80
CA ILE A 12 -2.49 13.22 12.80
C ILE A 12 -1.47 13.18 11.67
N TYR A 13 -1.11 11.97 11.25
CA TYR A 13 -0.12 11.72 10.21
C TYR A 13 -0.71 10.80 9.15
N ASN A 14 -0.49 11.11 7.88
CA ASN A 14 -0.74 10.17 6.80
C ASN A 14 0.44 9.21 6.69
N LEU A 15 0.15 7.91 6.74
CA LEU A 15 1.14 6.86 6.50
C LEU A 15 0.87 6.25 5.12
N GLY A 16 1.77 6.50 4.18
CA GLY A 16 1.71 5.92 2.85
C GLY A 16 3.00 6.21 2.08
N THR A 17 3.09 5.68 0.88
CA THR A 17 4.31 5.77 0.05
C THR A 17 4.42 7.09 -0.71
N GLY A 18 3.34 7.88 -0.79
CA GLY A 18 3.24 9.02 -1.71
C GLY A 18 3.18 8.63 -3.19
N LYS A 19 3.24 7.32 -3.50
CA LYS A 19 3.13 6.80 -4.87
C LYS A 19 1.70 6.36 -5.13
N VAL A 20 1.23 6.65 -6.34
CA VAL A 20 -0.11 6.28 -6.80
C VAL A 20 0.03 5.12 -7.79
N TYR A 21 -0.81 4.11 -7.61
CA TYR A 21 -0.91 2.98 -8.52
C TYR A 21 -2.37 2.76 -8.90
N SER A 22 -2.60 2.49 -10.17
CA SER A 22 -3.89 2.04 -10.69
C SER A 22 -4.13 0.56 -10.38
N ALA A 23 -5.39 0.13 -10.45
CA ALA A 23 -5.75 -1.28 -10.35
C ALA A 23 -5.01 -2.16 -11.39
N LEU A 24 -4.83 -1.64 -12.61
CA LEU A 24 -4.13 -2.36 -13.67
C LEU A 24 -2.62 -2.49 -13.40
N GLU A 25 -1.98 -1.49 -12.79
CA GLU A 25 -0.58 -1.58 -12.36
C GLU A 25 -0.40 -2.61 -11.26
N MET A 26 -1.33 -2.66 -10.30
CA MET A 26 -1.30 -3.69 -9.25
C MET A 26 -1.48 -5.10 -9.81
N ILE A 27 -2.39 -5.29 -10.77
CA ILE A 27 -2.57 -6.58 -11.46
C ILE A 27 -1.25 -6.99 -12.14
N LYS A 28 -0.65 -6.10 -12.94
CA LYS A 28 0.61 -6.39 -13.63
C LYS A 28 1.75 -6.73 -12.67
N ALA A 29 1.87 -6.01 -11.56
CA ALA A 29 2.89 -6.30 -10.54
C ALA A 29 2.67 -7.68 -9.89
N LEU A 30 1.41 -8.06 -9.64
CA LEU A 30 1.09 -9.37 -9.08
C LEU A 30 1.25 -10.50 -10.11
N GLU A 31 0.95 -10.26 -11.39
CA GLU A 31 1.25 -11.21 -12.48
C GLU A 31 2.75 -11.47 -12.58
N LYS A 32 3.57 -10.40 -12.51
CA LYS A 32 5.03 -10.50 -12.46
C LYS A 32 5.51 -11.31 -11.26
N ALA A 33 4.99 -11.02 -10.06
CA ALA A 33 5.37 -11.72 -8.84
C ALA A 33 4.94 -13.20 -8.83
N SER A 34 3.77 -13.51 -9.38
CA SER A 34 3.20 -14.86 -9.37
C SER A 34 3.65 -15.73 -10.55
N GLY A 35 4.13 -15.12 -11.63
CA GLY A 35 4.39 -15.80 -12.91
C GLY A 35 3.11 -16.31 -13.59
N LYS A 36 1.94 -15.80 -13.19
CA LYS A 36 0.63 -16.24 -13.69
C LYS A 36 -0.12 -15.05 -14.28
N ILE A 37 -0.92 -15.33 -15.32
CA ILE A 37 -1.87 -14.36 -15.86
C ILE A 37 -3.07 -14.29 -14.91
N ILE A 38 -3.47 -13.08 -14.54
CA ILE A 38 -4.60 -12.82 -13.65
C ILE A 38 -5.76 -12.33 -14.50
N SER A 39 -6.77 -13.17 -14.65
CA SER A 39 -8.00 -12.79 -15.35
C SER A 39 -8.81 -11.80 -14.52
N TYR A 40 -9.21 -10.69 -15.14
CA TYR A 40 -10.13 -9.71 -14.55
C TYR A 40 -11.17 -9.30 -15.60
N LYS A 41 -12.25 -8.66 -15.13
CA LYS A 41 -13.27 -8.05 -15.97
C LYS A 41 -13.55 -6.65 -15.45
N GLU A 42 -13.81 -5.73 -16.36
CA GLU A 42 -14.32 -4.42 -15.98
C GLU A 42 -15.71 -4.56 -15.36
N CYS A 43 -15.98 -3.77 -14.33
CA CYS A 43 -17.27 -3.74 -13.66
C CYS A 43 -17.67 -2.29 -13.36
N CYS A 44 -18.95 -2.08 -13.09
CA CYS A 44 -19.44 -0.78 -12.67
C CYS A 44 -18.80 -0.36 -11.34
N ARG A 45 -18.60 0.94 -11.15
CA ARG A 45 -18.11 1.48 -9.87
C ARG A 45 -19.10 1.18 -8.75
N GLY A 46 -18.58 0.78 -7.60
CA GLY A 46 -19.37 0.64 -6.39
C GLY A 46 -19.83 2.02 -5.88
N PRO A 47 -21.00 2.08 -5.21
CA PRO A 47 -21.43 3.32 -4.57
C PRO A 47 -20.42 3.72 -3.48
N GLY A 48 -19.84 4.91 -3.61
CA GLY A 48 -18.81 5.44 -2.70
C GLY A 48 -17.38 5.34 -3.21
N ASP A 49 -17.13 4.69 -4.35
CA ASP A 49 -15.79 4.60 -4.92
C ASP A 49 -15.28 5.97 -5.41
N LEU A 50 -14.19 6.44 -4.81
CA LEU A 50 -13.45 7.61 -5.27
C LEU A 50 -12.56 7.24 -6.46
N ALA A 51 -12.35 8.18 -7.39
CA ALA A 51 -11.51 7.94 -8.56
C ALA A 51 -10.03 7.74 -8.22
N SER A 52 -9.54 8.44 -7.18
CA SER A 52 -8.17 8.32 -6.68
C SER A 52 -8.10 8.78 -5.22
N VAL A 53 -7.30 8.07 -4.42
CA VAL A 53 -6.96 8.42 -3.04
C VAL A 53 -5.51 8.01 -2.79
N TYR A 54 -4.72 8.90 -2.23
CA TYR A 54 -3.32 8.64 -1.90
C TYR A 54 -2.88 9.53 -0.72
N ALA A 55 -1.86 9.07 0.00
CA ALA A 55 -1.29 9.79 1.13
C ALA A 55 -0.28 10.83 0.66
N ASP A 56 -0.29 12.01 1.28
CA ASP A 56 0.89 12.88 1.38
C ASP A 56 1.62 12.56 2.70
N PRO A 57 2.74 11.82 2.69
CA PRO A 57 3.47 11.42 3.89
C PRO A 57 4.53 12.44 4.33
N THR A 58 4.59 13.65 3.74
CA THR A 58 5.67 14.62 4.01
C THR A 58 5.77 14.96 5.49
N LEU A 59 4.65 15.11 6.20
CA LEU A 59 4.66 15.41 7.64
C LEU A 59 5.27 14.27 8.48
N ALA A 60 4.95 13.01 8.15
CA ALA A 60 5.50 11.83 8.84
C ALA A 60 7.01 11.71 8.59
N ALA A 61 7.47 11.98 7.36
CA ALA A 61 8.88 11.97 7.02
C ALA A 61 9.67 13.04 7.78
N GLN A 62 9.13 14.27 7.86
CA GLN A 62 9.80 15.40 8.50
C GLN A 62 9.87 15.28 10.02
N GLU A 63 8.76 14.93 10.68
CA GLU A 63 8.68 14.96 12.14
C GLU A 63 9.05 13.63 12.80
N LEU A 64 8.67 12.50 12.16
CA LEU A 64 8.90 11.17 12.71
C LEU A 64 10.18 10.52 12.14
N GLY A 65 10.71 11.05 11.03
CA GLY A 65 11.74 10.38 10.25
C GLY A 65 11.23 9.09 9.58
N TRP A 66 9.90 8.93 9.48
CA TRP A 66 9.29 7.71 8.96
C TRP A 66 9.06 7.82 7.46
N ILE A 67 9.54 6.83 6.70
CA ILE A 67 9.37 6.74 5.25
C ILE A 67 9.11 5.28 4.89
N ALA A 68 8.07 5.01 4.09
CA ALA A 68 7.82 3.68 3.55
C ALA A 68 8.99 3.25 2.64
N GLN A 69 9.60 2.09 2.95
CA GLN A 69 10.81 1.63 2.27
C GLN A 69 10.55 0.66 1.10
N ARG A 70 9.38 0.02 1.09
CA ARG A 70 9.04 -1.00 0.09
C ARG A 70 8.25 -0.43 -1.07
N ASN A 71 8.53 -0.95 -2.26
CA ASN A 71 7.83 -0.61 -3.49
C ASN A 71 6.74 -1.64 -3.83
N LEU A 72 5.97 -1.37 -4.90
CA LEU A 72 4.87 -2.23 -5.34
C LEU A 72 5.31 -3.66 -5.67
N ASP A 73 6.45 -3.84 -6.33
CA ASP A 73 6.94 -5.18 -6.72
C ASP A 73 7.25 -6.00 -5.46
N GLU A 74 7.97 -5.41 -4.49
CA GLU A 74 8.29 -6.08 -3.22
C GLU A 74 7.01 -6.44 -2.44
N MET A 75 6.01 -5.55 -2.43
CA MET A 75 4.71 -5.84 -1.82
C MET A 75 4.00 -7.03 -2.47
N CYS A 76 3.98 -7.08 -3.81
CA CYS A 76 3.34 -8.17 -4.56
C CYS A 76 4.11 -9.49 -4.40
N GLU A 77 5.44 -9.46 -4.38
CA GLU A 77 6.31 -10.62 -4.14
C GLU A 77 6.08 -11.21 -2.75
N ASP A 78 6.07 -10.38 -1.71
CA ASP A 78 5.84 -10.81 -0.34
C ASP A 78 4.42 -11.37 -0.16
N LEU A 79 3.42 -10.73 -0.77
CA LEU A 79 2.03 -11.21 -0.79
C LEU A 79 1.93 -12.59 -1.46
N TRP A 80 2.51 -12.74 -2.65
CA TRP A 80 2.46 -14.01 -3.38
C TRP A 80 3.18 -15.11 -2.62
N ARG A 81 4.36 -14.82 -2.04
CA ARG A 81 5.11 -15.76 -1.20
C ARG A 81 4.28 -16.21 0.02
N TRP A 82 3.54 -15.31 0.65
CA TRP A 82 2.67 -15.69 1.76
C TRP A 82 1.51 -16.57 1.27
N GLN A 83 0.78 -16.12 0.26
CA GLN A 83 -0.42 -16.80 -0.24
C GLN A 83 -0.12 -18.18 -0.84
N SER A 84 1.03 -18.34 -1.49
CA SER A 84 1.45 -19.62 -2.07
C SER A 84 1.81 -20.65 -0.99
N ASN A 85 2.41 -20.21 0.12
CA ASN A 85 2.75 -21.06 1.25
C ASN A 85 1.56 -21.31 2.19
N ASN A 86 0.58 -20.41 2.22
CA ASN A 86 -0.56 -20.44 3.14
C ASN A 86 -1.87 -20.29 2.35
N PRO A 87 -2.23 -21.26 1.48
CA PRO A 87 -3.37 -21.13 0.58
C PRO A 87 -4.71 -20.93 1.31
N ASN A 88 -4.80 -21.44 2.54
CA ASN A 88 -5.99 -21.34 3.40
C ASN A 88 -5.82 -20.36 4.57
N GLY A 89 -4.75 -19.55 4.59
CA GLY A 89 -4.42 -18.67 5.71
C GLY A 89 -3.85 -19.40 6.93
N PHE A 90 -4.01 -18.81 8.11
CA PHE A 90 -3.56 -19.41 9.38
C PHE A 90 -4.44 -20.59 9.79
N GLN A 91 -3.84 -21.60 10.44
CA GLN A 91 -4.51 -22.76 11.05
C GLN A 91 -4.16 -22.86 12.53
#